data_AF-A0A317H0X6-F1
#
_entry.id   AF-A0A317H0X6-F1
#
_cell.length_a   1.000
_cell.length_b   1.000
_cell.length_c   1.000
_cell.angle_alpha   90.00
_cell.angle_beta   90.00
_cell.angle_gamma   90.00
#
_symmetry.space_group_name_H-M   'P 1'
#
loop_
_entity.id
_entity.type
_entity.pdbx_description
1 polymer ?
#
loop_
_entity_poly.entity_id
_entity_poly.type
_entity_poly.pdbx_seq_one_letter_code
_entity_poly.pdbx_strand_id
1 'polypeptide(L)'
;MRRIGVGLTLLASAISAHAGEAKAVWVDPSCRFFIADLGGEFGFYNWRSGDPPSEGDVMEGELKAPGLVELVNKTKGGANGVIAMALSPTVRSLIHSSPVECKRRWEK
;
A
#
# COMPACT_ATOMS: atom_id res chain seq x y z
N MET A 1 -2.66 -50.39 -33.35
CA MET A 1 -3.10 -48.98 -33.40
C MET A 1 -2.45 -48.24 -32.23
N ARG A 2 -1.48 -47.36 -32.47
CA ARG A 2 -0.63 -46.71 -31.45
C ARG A 2 -1.07 -45.25 -31.34
N ARG A 3 -1.66 -44.85 -30.22
CA ARG A 3 -2.22 -43.51 -30.01
C ARG A 3 -1.09 -42.51 -29.75
N ILE A 4 -1.12 -41.42 -30.53
CA ILE A 4 -0.22 -40.26 -30.45
C ILE A 4 -0.71 -39.38 -29.29
N GLY A 5 0.11 -39.20 -28.25
CA GLY A 5 -0.13 -38.26 -27.17
C GLY A 5 0.47 -36.91 -27.51
N VAL A 6 -0.36 -35.95 -27.88
CA VAL A 6 0.01 -34.54 -28.10
C VAL A 6 0.25 -33.89 -26.74
N GLY A 7 1.51 -33.54 -26.46
CA GLY A 7 1.89 -32.75 -25.28
C GLY A 7 1.48 -31.29 -25.45
N LEU A 8 0.51 -30.84 -24.67
CA LEU A 8 0.09 -29.44 -24.61
C LEU A 8 0.88 -28.74 -23.50
N THR A 9 1.98 -28.08 -23.85
CA THR A 9 2.72 -27.19 -22.94
C THR A 9 1.96 -25.87 -22.77
N LEU A 10 1.30 -25.71 -21.62
CA LEU A 10 0.74 -24.44 -21.16
C LEU A 10 1.87 -23.53 -20.68
N LEU A 11 2.25 -22.56 -21.51
CA LEU A 11 3.06 -21.40 -21.12
C LEU A 11 2.15 -20.42 -20.35
N ALA A 12 2.21 -20.46 -19.02
CA ALA A 12 1.55 -19.47 -18.17
C ALA A 12 2.44 -18.22 -18.07
N SER A 13 2.10 -17.17 -18.80
CA SER A 13 2.68 -15.84 -18.63
C SER A 13 2.18 -15.25 -17.31
N ALA A 14 3.03 -15.26 -16.28
CA ALA A 14 2.80 -14.51 -15.05
C ALA A 14 2.84 -13.01 -15.37
N ILE A 15 1.67 -12.37 -15.38
CA ILE A 15 1.56 -10.91 -15.40
C ILE A 15 2.20 -10.43 -14.09
N SER A 16 3.40 -9.86 -14.18
CA SER A 16 4.02 -9.16 -13.07
C SER A 16 3.21 -7.89 -12.81
N ALA A 17 2.24 -8.00 -11.91
CA ALA A 17 1.68 -6.85 -11.21
C ALA A 17 2.87 -6.00 -10.73
N HIS A 18 2.95 -4.76 -11.21
CA HIS A 18 4.04 -3.86 -10.87
C HIS A 18 3.90 -3.48 -9.39
N ALA A 19 4.51 -4.27 -8.52
CA ALA A 19 4.67 -3.93 -7.12
C ALA A 19 5.51 -2.64 -7.06
N GLY A 20 4.88 -1.53 -6.67
CA GLY A 20 5.57 -0.27 -6.45
C GLY A 20 6.07 -0.20 -5.02
N GLU A 21 7.10 0.61 -4.78
CA GLU A 21 7.57 0.96 -3.44
C GLU A 21 6.97 2.30 -3.01
N ALA A 22 6.64 2.41 -1.73
CA ALA A 22 6.12 3.62 -1.12
C ALA A 22 6.77 3.85 0.25
N LYS A 23 7.23 5.06 0.53
CA LYS A 23 7.83 5.39 1.83
C LYS A 23 6.82 6.10 2.73
N ALA A 24 6.52 5.58 3.92
CA ALA A 24 5.66 6.25 4.88
C ALA A 24 6.28 7.59 5.33
N VAL A 25 5.56 8.70 5.17
CA VAL A 25 6.03 10.06 5.49
C VAL A 25 5.23 10.74 6.60
N TRP A 26 4.07 10.18 6.93
CA TRP A 26 3.26 10.60 8.07
C TRP A 26 2.45 9.40 8.54
N VAL A 27 2.41 9.16 9.84
CA VAL A 27 1.65 8.04 10.42
C VAL A 27 0.93 8.50 11.66
N ASP A 28 -0.36 8.24 11.75
CA ASP A 28 -1.15 8.46 12.95
C ASP A 28 -1.78 7.16 13.49
N PRO A 29 -1.13 6.51 14.48
CA PRO A 29 -1.64 5.32 15.14
C PRO A 29 -2.97 5.51 15.87
N SER A 30 -3.33 6.74 16.25
CA SER A 30 -4.57 7.00 16.99
C SER A 30 -5.83 6.77 16.15
N CYS A 31 -5.73 6.93 14.84
CA CYS A 31 -6.84 6.74 13.90
C CYS A 31 -6.60 5.65 12.85
N ARG A 32 -5.42 5.04 12.84
CA ARG A 32 -5.03 3.99 11.87
C ARG A 32 -4.89 4.48 10.43
N PHE A 33 -4.33 5.68 10.25
CA PHE A 33 -4.02 6.20 8.92
C PHE A 33 -2.56 6.58 8.75
N PHE A 34 -2.05 6.37 7.55
CA PHE A 34 -0.72 6.84 7.16
C PHE A 34 -0.75 7.44 5.75
N ILE A 35 0.26 8.25 5.47
CA ILE A 35 0.54 8.81 4.16
C ILE A 35 1.87 8.26 3.69
N ALA A 36 1.94 7.81 2.44
CA ALA A 36 3.18 7.34 1.83
C ALA A 36 3.51 8.13 0.55
N ASP A 37 4.79 8.38 0.34
CA ASP A 37 5.35 8.93 -0.89
C ASP A 37 5.50 7.83 -1.94
N LEU A 38 4.88 8.05 -3.10
CA LEU A 38 4.83 7.12 -4.24
C LEU A 38 5.83 7.52 -5.36
N GLY A 39 6.76 8.45 -5.10
CA GLY A 39 7.76 8.90 -6.06
C GLY A 39 7.27 9.97 -7.04
N GLY A 40 6.23 10.74 -6.67
CA GLY A 40 5.67 11.82 -7.48
C GLY A 40 4.33 12.34 -6.99
N GLU A 41 3.60 11.51 -6.25
CA GLU A 41 2.41 11.88 -5.50
C GLU A 41 2.38 11.14 -4.16
N PHE A 42 1.41 11.48 -3.32
CA PHE A 42 1.23 10.86 -2.00
C PHE A 42 -0.06 10.06 -1.96
N GLY A 43 0.02 8.86 -1.38
CA GLY A 43 -1.15 8.04 -1.08
C GLY A 43 -1.55 8.15 0.38
N PHE A 44 -2.86 8.25 0.64
CA PHE A 44 -3.44 8.20 1.97
C PHE A 44 -4.12 6.86 2.20
N TYR A 45 -3.74 6.18 3.27
CA TYR A 45 -4.12 4.80 3.52
C TYR A 45 -4.70 4.62 4.90
N ASN A 46 -5.74 3.79 5.00
CA ASN A 46 -6.22 3.26 6.27
C ASN A 46 -5.68 1.84 6.45
N TRP A 47 -4.89 1.56 7.49
CA TRP A 47 -4.43 0.19 7.75
C TRP A 47 -5.44 -0.56 8.62
N ARG A 48 -5.88 -1.72 8.12
CA ARG A 48 -6.91 -2.57 8.71
C ARG A 48 -6.33 -3.76 9.46
N SER A 49 -5.15 -4.23 9.10
CA SER A 49 -4.45 -5.34 9.76
C SER A 49 -2.92 -5.16 9.76
N GLY A 50 -2.24 -6.04 10.49
CA GLY A 50 -0.79 -5.96 10.70
C GLY A 50 -0.39 -4.90 11.72
N ASP A 51 0.91 -4.84 11.98
CA ASP A 51 1.49 -3.87 12.92
C ASP A 51 1.46 -2.45 12.35
N PRO A 52 1.31 -1.40 13.17
CA PRO A 52 1.34 -0.02 12.70
C PRO A 52 2.64 0.29 11.93
N PRO A 53 2.56 0.94 10.76
CA PRO A 53 3.74 1.49 10.10
C PRO A 53 4.45 2.51 10.99
N SER A 54 5.71 2.79 10.70
CA SER A 54 6.42 3.97 11.20
C SER A 54 6.80 4.89 10.06
N GLU A 55 7.01 6.17 10.36
CA GLU A 55 7.61 7.09 9.40
C GLU A 55 8.98 6.58 8.98
N GLY A 56 9.25 6.61 7.67
CA GLY A 56 10.44 6.05 7.06
C GLY A 56 10.29 4.60 6.58
N ASP A 57 9.28 3.85 7.04
CA ASP A 57 9.05 2.49 6.57
C ASP A 57 8.77 2.46 5.06
N VAL A 58 9.39 1.51 4.37
CA VAL A 58 9.14 1.24 2.94
C VAL A 58 8.14 0.09 2.80
N MET A 59 7.06 0.37 2.09
CA MET A 59 5.96 -0.54 1.79
C MET A 59 6.03 -0.94 0.31
N GLU A 60 5.79 -2.21 0.01
CA GLU A 60 5.79 -2.75 -1.36
C GLU A 60 4.43 -3.39 -1.68
N GLY A 61 3.88 -3.11 -2.86
CA GLY A 61 2.67 -3.79 -3.35
C GLY A 61 1.87 -3.00 -4.39
N GLU A 62 0.60 -3.36 -4.52
CA GLU A 62 -0.39 -2.71 -5.40
C GLU A 62 -0.92 -1.42 -4.73
N LEU A 63 -0.11 -0.36 -4.78
CA LEU A 63 -0.29 0.87 -3.98
C LEU A 63 -1.54 1.70 -4.32
N LYS A 64 -2.14 1.50 -5.50
CA LYS A 64 -3.31 2.25 -5.97
C LYS A 64 -4.52 1.36 -6.23
N ALA A 65 -4.45 0.08 -5.86
CA ALA A 65 -5.54 -0.83 -6.10
C ALA A 65 -6.75 -0.48 -5.22
N PRO A 66 -7.98 -0.63 -5.77
CA PRO A 66 -9.19 -0.36 -5.02
C PRO A 66 -9.44 -1.43 -3.96
N GLY A 67 -10.09 -1.03 -2.86
CA GLY A 67 -10.50 -1.97 -1.80
C GLY A 67 -9.39 -2.28 -0.80
N LEU A 68 -9.53 -3.42 -0.13
CA LEU A 68 -8.54 -3.93 0.82
C LEU A 68 -7.44 -4.65 0.05
N VAL A 69 -6.22 -4.16 0.17
CA VAL A 69 -5.02 -4.74 -0.44
C VAL A 69 -3.95 -4.98 0.58
N GLU A 70 -3.04 -5.89 0.29
CA GLU A 70 -1.90 -6.18 1.15
C GLU A 70 -0.68 -5.40 0.66
N LEU A 71 -0.04 -4.66 1.57
CA LEU A 71 1.26 -4.05 1.36
C LEU A 71 2.27 -4.71 2.30
N VAL A 72 3.42 -5.11 1.77
CA VAL A 72 4.50 -5.72 2.54
C VAL A 72 5.40 -4.62 3.09
N ASN A 73 5.63 -4.59 4.40
CA ASN A 73 6.58 -3.67 5.01
C ASN A 73 8.00 -4.24 4.85
N LYS A 74 8.78 -3.68 3.93
CA LYS A 74 10.15 -4.12 3.62
C LYS A 74 11.15 -3.74 4.70
N THR A 75 10.82 -2.75 5.52
CA THR A 75 11.72 -2.23 6.57
C THR A 75 11.62 -3.07 7.85
N LYS A 76 10.41 -3.32 8.34
CA LYS A 76 10.18 -4.09 9.57
C LYS A 76 9.89 -5.57 9.34
N GLY A 77 9.60 -5.94 8.10
CA GLY A 77 8.98 -7.23 7.78
C GLY A 77 7.48 -7.23 8.11
N GLY A 78 6.80 -8.26 7.61
CA GLY A 78 5.36 -8.41 7.76
C GLY A 78 4.55 -7.69 6.69
N ALA A 79 3.23 -7.79 6.80
CA ALA A 79 2.29 -7.26 5.83
C ALA A 79 1.15 -6.50 6.52
N ASN A 80 0.71 -5.44 5.86
CA ASN A 80 -0.40 -4.61 6.27
C ASN A 80 -1.52 -4.73 5.25
N GLY A 81 -2.70 -5.15 5.70
CA GLY A 81 -3.93 -4.95 4.92
C GLY A 81 -4.31 -3.48 5.01
N VAL A 82 -4.37 -2.79 3.87
CA VAL A 82 -4.67 -1.36 3.78
C VAL A 82 -5.80 -1.09 2.78
N ILE A 83 -6.48 0.04 2.97
CA ILE A 83 -7.39 0.60 1.97
C ILE A 83 -6.82 1.94 1.53
N ALA A 84 -6.62 2.12 0.22
CA ALA A 84 -6.29 3.41 -0.35
C ALA A 84 -7.52 4.33 -0.29
N MET A 85 -7.36 5.50 0.32
CA MET A 85 -8.45 6.42 0.62
C MET A 85 -8.44 7.63 -0.32
N ALA A 86 -7.25 8.13 -0.65
CA ALA A 86 -7.07 9.26 -1.54
C ALA A 86 -5.63 9.32 -2.07
N LEU A 87 -5.44 10.07 -3.16
CA LEU A 87 -4.14 10.48 -3.68
C LEU A 87 -4.07 12.01 -3.69
N SER A 88 -2.88 12.60 -3.55
CA SER A 88 -2.68 14.04 -3.61
C SER A 88 -1.24 14.40 -4.00
N PRO A 89 -1.01 15.52 -4.70
CA PRO A 89 0.34 16.02 -4.94
C PRO A 89 1.03 16.56 -3.67
N THR A 90 0.32 16.72 -2.54
CA THR A 90 0.92 17.24 -1.30
C THR A 90 0.49 16.45 -0.07
N VAL A 91 1.44 16.17 0.83
CA VAL A 91 1.18 15.55 2.15
C VAL A 91 0.21 16.40 2.96
N ARG A 92 0.40 17.73 2.95
CA ARG A 92 -0.42 18.66 3.73
C ARG A 92 -1.92 18.56 3.41
N SER A 93 -2.27 18.41 2.14
CA SER A 93 -3.67 18.23 1.73
C SER A 93 -4.27 16.95 2.33
N LEU A 94 -3.51 15.85 2.37
CA LEU A 94 -3.94 14.58 2.94
C LEU A 94 -4.03 14.63 4.47
N ILE A 95 -3.11 15.30 5.16
CA ILE A 95 -3.21 15.52 6.61
C ILE A 95 -4.49 16.30 6.92
N HIS A 96 -4.78 17.38 6.19
CA HIS A 96 -5.98 18.16 6.44
C HIS A 96 -7.30 17.44 6.09
N SER A 97 -7.28 16.46 5.17
CA SER A 97 -8.43 15.61 4.86
C SER A 97 -8.54 14.37 5.74
N SER A 98 -7.55 14.08 6.58
CA SER A 98 -7.60 12.96 7.52
C SER A 98 -8.75 13.10 8.52
N PRO A 99 -9.29 11.98 9.05
CA PRO A 99 -10.37 12.03 10.03
C PRO A 99 -10.06 12.92 11.25
N VAL A 100 -11.11 13.48 11.87
CA VAL A 100 -10.96 14.44 12.98
C VAL A 100 -10.34 13.80 14.23
N GLU A 101 -10.51 12.49 14.39
CA GLU A 101 -9.96 11.67 15.46
C GLU A 101 -8.45 11.43 15.34
N CYS A 102 -7.83 11.72 14.19
CA CYS A 102 -6.38 11.65 14.03
C CYS A 102 -5.71 12.76 14.87
N LYS A 103 -5.05 12.40 15.95
CA LYS A 103 -4.37 13.34 16.86
C LYS A 103 -3.31 14.19 16.14
N ARG A 104 -2.55 13.58 15.23
CA ARG A 104 -1.45 14.22 14.50
C ARG A 104 -1.91 15.16 13.39
N ARG A 105 -3.21 15.16 13.06
CA ARG A 105 -3.82 16.15 12.16
C ARG A 105 -3.62 17.60 12.65
N TRP A 106 -3.56 17.76 13.97
CA TRP A 106 -3.53 19.06 14.64
C TRP A 106 -2.14 19.49 15.09
N GLU A 107 -1.12 18.66 14.84
CA GLU A 107 0.27 18.99 15.12
C GLU A 107 0.75 20.09 14.18
N LYS A 108 1.52 21.05 14.72
CA LYS A 108 2.01 22.23 14.00
C LYS A 108 3.37 21.99 13.38
#